data_AF-A0AAN6KIJ3-F1
#
_entry.id   AF-A0AAN6KIJ3-F1
#
_cell.length_a   1.000
_cell.length_b   1.000
_cell.length_c   1.000
_cell.angle_alpha   90.00
_cell.angle_beta   90.00
_cell.angle_gamma   90.00
#
_symmetry.space_group_name_H-M   'P 1'
#
loop_
_entity.id
_entity.type
_entity.pdbx_description
1 polymer ?
#
loop_
_entity_poly.entity_id
_entity_poly.type
_entity_poly.pdbx_seq_one_letter_code
_entity_poly.pdbx_strand_id
1 'polypeptide(L)'
;MDLPRRPKHLPQVQALAAIGQCKLMAMWDQLFAHLRQPVAQILLTRNDIADRTQYLNAQNTLHELLGMGVIPIVNENDTLSVQEIKFGDNDTLSAITAGMVQADYLFLMTDVDCLYDKNPRDFPDAKPVEIVEDIAELDADVSSAGSSLGTGGMGTKIVAARLATAAGVTTVITRSSKPGNIAAIVQYAESQKAAARSLEASGELPVRVPHHDTAQPPGTAVLINGTSTLHLDQPPLPPLHTRFLPDPHPIRDRYFWLLHGLAPHGTLYIDTGAHAALAAKAGLLPVGIVDVAGTFGQQECVRVSVLQSRDTTKLDEAEEVGRALVNYSSAEIKRIRGVRSSQIAEVLGYADSEYVAWRESVALFKREMSRPVTPSSTEGKRMSMGRLSGYVDGFHLDSCMLRRFPVFASNPPSGAATKVTAPAVRMITIRASRTGWSLKSTEARRR
;
A
#
# COMPACT_ATOMS: atom_id res chain seq x y z
N MET A 1 -12.41 20.12 26.44
CA MET A 1 -13.80 19.69 26.13
C MET A 1 -14.22 18.52 27.01
N ASP A 2 -13.27 17.83 27.69
CA ASP A 2 -13.51 16.87 28.79
C ASP A 2 -14.71 15.96 28.59
N LEU A 3 -14.85 15.46 27.36
CA LEU A 3 -15.93 14.57 27.01
C LEU A 3 -15.62 13.19 27.57
N PRO A 4 -16.57 12.54 28.27
CA PRO A 4 -16.33 11.25 28.91
C PRO A 4 -16.12 10.12 27.90
N ARG A 5 -16.63 10.26 26.67
CA ARG A 5 -16.54 9.27 25.59
C ARG A 5 -16.53 9.95 24.22
N ARG A 6 -15.95 9.27 23.23
CA ARG A 6 -16.01 9.70 21.82
C ARG A 6 -17.48 9.75 21.35
N PRO A 7 -17.96 10.86 20.78
CA PRO A 7 -19.34 10.94 20.28
C PRO A 7 -19.56 9.99 19.10
N LYS A 8 -20.80 9.54 18.96
CA LYS A 8 -21.23 8.64 17.87
C LYS A 8 -21.87 9.39 16.69
N HIS A 9 -22.45 10.55 16.95
CA HIS A 9 -23.09 11.37 15.92
C HIS A 9 -22.03 12.05 15.05
N LEU A 10 -22.08 11.83 13.75
CA LEU A 10 -21.09 12.35 12.80
C LEU A 10 -20.88 13.87 12.93
N PRO A 11 -21.92 14.74 12.96
CA PRO A 11 -21.70 16.18 13.10
C PRO A 11 -20.94 16.57 14.38
N GLN A 12 -21.14 15.84 15.48
CA GLN A 12 -20.40 16.06 16.72
C GLN A 12 -18.93 15.64 16.60
N VAL A 13 -18.65 14.54 15.90
CA VAL A 13 -17.29 14.10 15.61
C VAL A 13 -16.58 15.14 14.74
N GLN A 14 -17.22 15.64 13.69
CA GLN A 14 -16.67 16.66 12.80
C GLN A 14 -16.40 17.97 13.53
N ALA A 15 -17.34 18.43 14.37
CA ALA A 15 -17.15 19.62 15.19
C ALA A 15 -15.95 19.49 16.15
N LEU A 16 -15.77 18.32 16.77
CA LEU A 16 -14.61 18.06 17.61
C LEU A 16 -13.30 17.97 16.82
N ALA A 17 -13.33 17.38 15.63
CA ALA A 17 -12.18 17.33 14.74
C ALA A 17 -11.75 18.75 14.33
N ALA A 18 -12.70 19.62 13.97
CA ALA A 18 -12.42 21.03 13.66
C ALA A 18 -11.78 21.77 14.86
N ILE A 19 -12.31 21.60 16.07
CA ILE A 19 -11.72 22.19 17.29
C ILE A 19 -10.33 21.61 17.57
N GLY A 20 -10.19 20.28 17.42
CA GLY A 20 -8.95 19.54 17.66
C GLY A 20 -7.85 19.91 16.68
N GLN A 21 -8.18 20.14 15.41
CA GLN A 21 -7.25 20.46 14.34
C GLN A 21 -6.51 21.79 14.62
N CYS A 22 -7.21 22.81 15.10
CA CYS A 22 -6.58 24.07 15.50
C CYS A 22 -5.54 23.85 16.62
N LYS A 23 -5.87 23.03 17.61
CA LYS A 23 -4.96 22.72 18.73
C LYS A 23 -3.77 21.88 18.26
N LEU A 24 -4.02 20.90 17.40
CA LEU A 24 -2.99 20.05 16.83
C LEU A 24 -1.96 20.87 16.07
N MET A 25 -2.42 21.81 15.21
CA MET A 25 -1.50 22.66 14.47
C MET A 25 -0.75 23.64 15.36
N ALA A 26 -1.41 24.22 16.37
CA ALA A 26 -0.71 25.07 17.34
C ALA A 26 0.42 24.30 18.06
N MET A 27 0.20 23.03 18.41
CA MET A 27 1.23 22.20 19.03
C MET A 27 2.38 21.90 18.07
N TRP A 28 2.09 21.54 16.81
CA TRP A 28 3.14 21.29 15.81
C TRP A 28 3.98 22.54 15.54
N ASP A 29 3.32 23.69 15.33
CA ASP A 29 3.98 24.97 15.11
C ASP A 29 4.88 25.33 16.28
N GLN A 30 4.38 25.22 17.52
CA GLN A 30 5.19 25.46 18.72
C GLN A 30 6.41 24.52 18.81
N LEU A 31 6.24 23.22 18.56
CA LEU A 31 7.35 22.26 18.63
C LEU A 31 8.43 22.56 17.60
N PHE A 32 8.05 22.81 16.35
CA PHE A 32 9.00 23.10 15.28
C PHE A 32 9.59 24.52 15.32
N ALA A 33 8.88 25.48 15.91
CA ALA A 33 9.38 26.83 16.13
C ALA A 33 10.67 26.86 16.97
N HIS A 34 10.84 25.93 17.93
CA HIS A 34 12.07 25.79 18.71
C HIS A 34 13.29 25.47 17.83
N LEU A 35 13.07 24.83 16.67
CA LEU A 35 14.09 24.50 15.68
C LEU A 35 14.14 25.51 14.54
N ARG A 36 13.39 26.62 14.62
CA ARG A 36 13.19 27.59 13.53
C ARG A 36 12.74 26.95 12.22
N GLN A 37 12.01 25.84 12.33
CA GLN A 37 11.53 25.07 11.20
C GLN A 37 10.09 25.49 10.90
N PRO A 38 9.81 26.18 9.78
CA PRO A 38 8.44 26.52 9.42
C PRO A 38 7.64 25.25 9.08
N VAL A 39 6.36 25.26 9.45
CA VAL A 39 5.37 24.23 9.10
C VAL A 39 4.22 24.83 8.31
N ALA A 40 3.56 24.01 7.50
CA ALA A 40 2.36 24.41 6.77
C ALA A 40 1.26 23.35 6.93
N GLN A 41 0.04 23.79 7.20
CA GLN A 41 -1.10 22.88 7.30
C GLN A 41 -1.64 22.55 5.90
N ILE A 42 -1.87 21.27 5.64
CA ILE A 42 -2.56 20.77 4.45
C ILE A 42 -3.70 19.86 4.89
N LEU A 43 -4.92 20.14 4.42
CA LEU A 43 -6.10 19.33 4.67
C LEU A 43 -6.59 18.77 3.34
N LEU A 44 -6.73 17.45 3.25
CA LEU A 44 -7.19 16.76 2.04
C LEU A 44 -8.34 15.84 2.38
N THR A 45 -9.25 15.63 1.43
CA THR A 45 -10.24 14.57 1.45
C THR A 45 -9.93 13.55 0.36
N ARG A 46 -10.59 12.39 0.43
CA ARG A 46 -10.55 11.43 -0.67
C ARG A 46 -11.08 12.01 -1.98
N ASN A 47 -12.09 12.88 -1.92
CA ASN A 47 -12.66 13.50 -3.11
C ASN A 47 -11.67 14.47 -3.77
N ASP A 48 -10.88 15.19 -2.97
CA ASP A 48 -9.85 16.09 -3.50
C ASP A 48 -8.71 15.32 -4.19
N ILE A 49 -8.36 14.16 -3.63
CA ILE A 49 -7.40 13.25 -4.23
C ILE A 49 -8.01 12.59 -5.47
N ALA A 50 -9.31 12.30 -5.47
CA ALA A 50 -10.01 11.71 -6.59
C ALA A 50 -10.14 12.67 -7.77
N ASP A 51 -10.19 13.99 -7.58
CA ASP A 51 -10.17 14.93 -8.71
C ASP A 51 -8.74 15.17 -9.22
N ARG A 52 -8.54 15.08 -10.54
CA ARG A 52 -7.20 15.20 -11.14
C ARG A 52 -6.59 16.58 -10.94
N THR A 53 -7.42 17.62 -11.10
CA THR A 53 -6.97 19.00 -11.02
C THR A 53 -6.59 19.33 -9.59
N GLN A 54 -7.42 18.92 -8.63
CA GLN A 54 -7.16 19.09 -7.20
C GLN A 54 -5.95 18.27 -6.74
N TYR A 55 -5.79 17.03 -7.22
CA TYR A 55 -4.59 16.22 -6.98
C TYR A 55 -3.32 16.93 -7.46
N LEU A 56 -3.30 17.46 -8.69
CA LEU A 56 -2.15 18.18 -9.23
C LEU A 56 -1.88 19.48 -8.46
N ASN A 57 -2.92 20.22 -8.08
CA ASN A 57 -2.78 21.44 -7.27
C ASN A 57 -2.17 21.14 -5.90
N ALA A 58 -2.62 20.07 -5.24
CA ALA A 58 -2.07 19.61 -3.98
C ALA A 58 -0.60 19.15 -4.13
N GLN A 59 -0.28 18.39 -5.18
CA GLN A 59 1.10 17.96 -5.49
C GLN A 59 2.02 19.17 -5.68
N ASN A 60 1.62 20.14 -6.50
CA ASN A 60 2.40 21.35 -6.75
C ASN A 60 2.62 22.15 -5.45
N THR A 61 1.57 22.31 -4.65
CA THR A 61 1.67 23.01 -3.36
C THR A 61 2.64 22.31 -2.42
N LEU A 62 2.57 20.98 -2.30
CA LEU A 62 3.49 20.20 -1.47
C LEU A 62 4.94 20.33 -1.96
N HIS A 63 5.18 20.31 -3.27
CA HIS A 63 6.52 20.50 -3.84
C HIS A 63 7.09 21.89 -3.57
N GLU A 64 6.29 22.94 -3.73
CA GLU A 64 6.72 24.31 -3.43
C GLU A 64 7.02 24.48 -1.93
N LEU A 65 6.17 23.95 -1.04
CA LEU A 65 6.41 23.96 0.40
C LEU A 65 7.74 23.29 0.77
N LEU A 66 8.00 22.10 0.23
CA LEU A 66 9.26 21.40 0.44
C LEU A 66 10.45 22.16 -0.17
N GLY A 67 10.27 22.79 -1.34
CA GLY A 67 11.27 23.63 -1.99
C GLY A 67 11.64 24.87 -1.20
N MET A 68 10.67 25.45 -0.48
CA MET A 68 10.87 26.54 0.48
C MET A 68 11.49 26.08 1.81
N GLY A 69 11.72 24.77 2.00
CA GLY A 69 12.21 24.20 3.25
C GLY A 69 11.16 24.18 4.36
N VAL A 70 9.86 24.26 4.03
CA VAL A 70 8.74 24.17 4.96
C VAL A 70 8.33 22.71 5.12
N ILE A 71 7.97 22.29 6.34
CA ILE A 71 7.45 20.95 6.60
C ILE A 71 5.91 20.95 6.46
N PRO A 72 5.34 20.29 5.44
CA PRO A 72 3.89 20.13 5.35
C PRO A 72 3.38 19.13 6.40
N ILE A 73 2.37 19.54 7.16
CA ILE A 73 1.61 18.70 8.08
C ILE A 73 0.25 18.40 7.42
N VAL A 74 0.13 17.17 6.91
CA VAL A 74 -1.04 16.71 6.16
C VAL A 74 -1.99 15.95 7.09
N ASN A 75 -3.28 16.29 7.05
CA ASN A 75 -4.33 15.55 7.74
C ASN A 75 -5.60 15.45 6.88
N GLU A 76 -6.51 14.55 7.22
CA GLU A 76 -7.81 14.48 6.57
C GLU A 76 -8.67 15.70 6.95
N ASN A 77 -9.43 16.22 5.98
CA ASN A 77 -10.42 17.26 6.26
C ASN A 77 -11.73 16.63 6.77
N ASP A 78 -11.78 16.29 8.06
CA ASP A 78 -12.93 15.66 8.72
C ASP A 78 -14.24 16.45 8.56
N THR A 79 -14.19 17.76 8.35
CA THR A 79 -15.39 18.59 8.18
C THR A 79 -16.14 18.27 6.88
N LEU A 80 -15.39 17.91 5.83
CA LEU A 80 -15.92 17.59 4.50
C LEU A 80 -15.94 16.10 4.20
N SER A 81 -15.19 15.28 4.95
CA SER A 81 -15.16 13.84 4.76
C SER A 81 -16.50 13.20 5.12
N VAL A 82 -17.08 12.47 4.16
CA VAL A 82 -18.27 11.63 4.36
C VAL A 82 -17.81 10.25 4.86
N GLN A 83 -18.56 9.65 5.79
CA GLN A 83 -18.21 8.39 6.48
C GLN A 83 -18.10 7.12 5.59
N GLU A 84 -18.09 7.25 4.27
CA GLU A 84 -18.15 6.10 3.39
C GLU A 84 -16.87 5.26 3.43
N ILE A 85 -17.07 4.07 4.02
CA ILE A 85 -16.20 2.91 4.12
C ILE A 85 -15.05 3.07 5.12
N LYS A 86 -15.18 2.36 6.23
CA LYS A 86 -14.25 2.22 7.38
C LYS A 86 -12.89 1.55 7.02
N PHE A 87 -12.28 1.90 5.89
CA PHE A 87 -10.96 1.38 5.51
C PHE A 87 -9.96 2.51 5.27
N GLY A 88 -9.18 2.78 6.34
CA GLY A 88 -7.94 3.57 6.44
C GLY A 88 -8.16 5.07 6.51
N ASP A 89 -8.29 5.69 7.70
CA ASP A 89 -7.25 5.92 8.73
C ASP A 89 -5.94 6.40 8.10
N ASN A 90 -5.31 7.42 8.68
CA ASN A 90 -4.23 8.23 8.08
C ASN A 90 -3.05 7.44 7.45
N ASP A 91 -2.94 6.14 7.72
CA ASP A 91 -2.14 5.17 6.95
C ASP A 91 -2.34 5.32 5.42
N THR A 92 -3.57 5.23 4.90
CA THR A 92 -3.83 5.32 3.45
C THR A 92 -3.51 6.71 2.91
N LEU A 93 -3.92 7.77 3.61
CA LEU A 93 -3.62 9.15 3.25
C LEU A 93 -2.11 9.39 3.17
N SER A 94 -1.34 8.83 4.11
CA SER A 94 0.12 8.91 4.13
C SER A 94 0.76 8.24 2.91
N ALA A 95 0.23 7.09 2.48
CA ALA A 95 0.72 6.39 1.30
C ALA A 95 0.42 7.14 0.00
N ILE A 96 -0.77 7.74 -0.12
CA ILE A 96 -1.11 8.60 -1.26
C ILE A 96 -0.20 9.83 -1.26
N THR A 97 -0.06 10.50 -0.12
CA THR A 97 0.78 11.69 0.03
C THR A 97 2.24 11.37 -0.32
N ALA A 98 2.77 10.22 0.12
CA ALA A 98 4.10 9.76 -0.21
C ALA A 98 4.28 9.56 -1.72
N GLY A 99 3.28 8.98 -2.40
CA GLY A 99 3.25 8.89 -3.86
C GLY A 99 3.20 10.26 -4.53
N MET A 100 2.37 11.19 -4.03
CA MET A 100 2.24 12.56 -4.58
C MET A 100 3.57 13.32 -4.57
N VAL A 101 4.33 13.23 -3.48
CA VAL A 101 5.61 13.93 -3.35
C VAL A 101 6.81 13.11 -3.82
N GLN A 102 6.57 11.93 -4.41
CA GLN A 102 7.60 10.98 -4.85
C GLN A 102 8.64 10.72 -3.75
N ALA A 103 8.15 10.39 -2.55
CA ALA A 103 8.99 10.17 -1.38
C ALA A 103 9.92 8.97 -1.57
N ASP A 104 11.14 9.04 -1.04
CA ASP A 104 12.04 7.90 -0.99
C ASP A 104 11.55 6.83 0.03
N TYR A 105 10.99 7.33 1.14
CA TYR A 105 10.54 6.53 2.28
C TYR A 105 9.18 6.98 2.82
N LEU A 106 8.37 6.01 3.23
CA LEU A 106 7.19 6.18 4.06
C LEU A 106 7.37 5.44 5.39
N PHE A 107 7.29 6.16 6.51
CA PHE A 107 7.35 5.57 7.85
C PHE A 107 5.96 5.47 8.48
N LEU A 108 5.42 4.25 8.52
CA LEU A 108 4.25 3.90 9.30
C LEU A 108 4.70 3.57 10.72
N MET A 109 4.84 4.59 11.56
CA MET A 109 5.17 4.34 12.96
C MET A 109 3.99 3.57 13.61
N THR A 110 4.23 2.63 14.53
CA THR A 110 3.19 1.80 15.16
C THR A 110 3.49 1.50 16.64
N ASP A 111 2.53 0.95 17.39
CA ASP A 111 2.77 0.51 18.77
C ASP A 111 3.61 -0.78 18.82
N VAL A 112 3.49 -1.62 17.79
CA VAL A 112 4.38 -2.75 17.52
C VAL A 112 5.71 -2.30 16.88
N ASP A 113 6.73 -3.15 16.92
CA ASP A 113 8.06 -2.89 16.35
C ASP A 113 8.16 -3.28 14.87
N CYS A 114 7.52 -4.37 14.47
CA CYS A 114 7.49 -4.83 13.08
C CYS A 114 6.19 -5.60 12.81
N LEU A 115 6.03 -6.04 11.56
CA LEU A 115 5.09 -7.08 11.18
C LEU A 115 5.60 -8.44 11.68
N TYR A 116 4.67 -9.31 12.07
CA TYR A 116 4.93 -10.68 12.47
C TYR A 116 4.15 -11.63 11.55
N ASP A 117 4.65 -12.86 11.39
CA ASP A 117 3.96 -13.93 10.64
C ASP A 117 2.60 -14.29 11.24
N LYS A 118 2.45 -14.14 12.55
CA LYS A 118 1.20 -14.33 13.31
C LYS A 118 1.12 -13.34 14.47
N ASN A 119 -0.07 -13.19 15.06
CA ASN A 119 -0.27 -12.22 16.14
C ASN A 119 0.60 -12.55 17.36
N PRO A 120 1.60 -11.73 17.72
CA PRO A 120 2.51 -12.03 18.83
C PRO A 120 1.82 -12.01 20.21
N ARG A 121 0.61 -11.43 20.30
CA ARG A 121 -0.18 -11.45 21.54
C ARG A 121 -0.81 -12.82 21.81
N ASP A 122 -1.15 -13.54 20.74
CA ASP A 122 -1.81 -14.85 20.82
C ASP A 122 -0.80 -16.00 20.67
N PHE A 123 0.30 -15.75 19.95
CA PHE A 123 1.33 -16.73 19.62
C PHE A 123 2.71 -16.24 20.06
N PRO A 124 3.26 -16.76 21.18
CA PRO A 124 4.59 -16.39 21.68
C PRO A 124 5.74 -16.73 20.74
N ASP A 125 5.55 -17.66 19.80
CA ASP A 125 6.52 -18.09 18.81
C ASP A 125 6.39 -17.32 17.47
N ALA A 126 5.67 -16.21 17.46
CA ALA A 126 5.58 -15.29 16.33
C ALA A 126 6.97 -14.77 15.93
N LYS A 127 7.27 -14.85 14.63
CA LYS A 127 8.54 -14.44 14.05
C LYS A 127 8.41 -13.09 13.36
N PRO A 128 9.39 -12.19 13.54
CA PRO A 128 9.38 -10.90 12.88
C PRO A 128 9.61 -11.07 11.37
N VAL A 129 8.87 -10.30 10.58
CA VAL A 129 9.06 -10.17 9.13
C VAL A 129 9.87 -8.90 8.89
N GLU A 130 11.15 -9.03 8.59
CA GLU A 130 12.04 -7.86 8.43
C GLU A 130 11.97 -7.22 7.04
N ILE A 131 11.83 -8.03 5.99
CA ILE A 131 11.79 -7.59 4.60
C ILE A 131 10.61 -8.24 3.90
N VAL A 132 9.87 -7.42 3.15
CA VAL A 132 8.80 -7.85 2.26
C VAL A 132 9.14 -7.37 0.86
N GLU A 133 9.49 -8.31 -0.02
CA GLU A 133 9.82 -8.01 -1.43
C GLU A 133 8.54 -7.92 -2.26
N ASP A 134 7.64 -8.89 -2.11
CA ASP A 134 6.31 -8.87 -2.71
C ASP A 134 5.23 -8.96 -1.62
N ILE A 135 4.31 -7.99 -1.65
CA ILE A 135 3.17 -7.93 -0.74
C ILE A 135 2.06 -8.91 -1.16
N ALA A 136 2.05 -9.38 -2.40
CA ALA A 136 1.12 -10.43 -2.84
C ALA A 136 1.44 -11.80 -2.23
N GLU A 137 2.71 -12.09 -1.96
CA GLU A 137 3.17 -13.33 -1.30
C GLU A 137 3.05 -13.29 0.24
N LEU A 138 2.62 -12.16 0.79
CA LEU A 138 2.52 -11.97 2.23
C LEU A 138 1.30 -12.71 2.80
N ASP A 139 1.51 -13.95 3.26
CA ASP A 139 0.54 -14.78 3.97
C ASP A 139 0.41 -14.37 5.45
N ALA A 140 0.31 -13.07 5.72
CA ALA A 140 0.11 -12.56 7.07
C ALA A 140 -1.39 -12.57 7.38
N ASP A 141 -1.80 -13.18 8.50
CA ASP A 141 -3.20 -13.18 8.92
C ASP A 141 -3.67 -11.76 9.28
N VAL A 142 -4.29 -11.10 8.30
CA VAL A 142 -4.73 -9.71 8.35
C VAL A 142 -6.04 -9.55 9.17
N SER A 143 -6.61 -10.65 9.66
CA SER A 143 -7.97 -10.69 10.20
C SER A 143 -8.13 -10.15 11.62
N SER A 144 -7.04 -9.98 12.37
CA SER A 144 -7.12 -9.49 13.75
C SER A 144 -7.29 -7.96 13.81
N ALA A 145 -8.56 -7.53 13.92
CA ALA A 145 -8.91 -6.14 14.22
C ALA A 145 -8.25 -5.69 15.53
N GLY A 146 -7.49 -4.59 15.45
CA GLY A 146 -6.63 -4.10 16.52
C GLY A 146 -7.36 -3.64 17.78
N SER A 147 -6.58 -3.60 18.87
CA SER A 147 -6.92 -3.10 20.19
C SER A 147 -7.50 -1.67 20.20
N SER A 148 -8.18 -1.34 21.31
CA SER A 148 -9.02 -0.16 21.59
C SER A 148 -8.46 1.25 21.35
N LEU A 149 -7.26 1.43 20.79
CA LEU A 149 -6.55 2.71 20.69
C LEU A 149 -6.19 3.15 19.26
N GLY A 150 -6.53 2.38 18.23
CA GLY A 150 -6.40 2.77 16.82
C GLY A 150 -7.58 2.25 16.00
N THR A 151 -8.11 3.06 15.08
CA THR A 151 -9.19 2.63 14.18
C THR A 151 -8.69 1.76 13.03
N GLY A 152 -7.40 1.86 12.68
CA GLY A 152 -6.72 1.08 11.66
C GLY A 152 -5.82 0.00 12.27
N GLY A 153 -6.23 -1.27 12.09
CA GLY A 153 -5.46 -2.44 12.50
C GLY A 153 -4.18 -2.65 11.67
N MET A 154 -3.66 -3.87 11.68
CA MET A 154 -2.49 -4.23 10.85
C MET A 154 -2.86 -4.26 9.36
N GLY A 155 -4.12 -4.57 9.02
CA GLY A 155 -4.59 -4.54 7.63
C GLY A 155 -4.52 -3.19 6.94
N THR A 156 -4.86 -2.08 7.61
CA THR A 156 -4.77 -0.74 6.99
C THR A 156 -3.34 -0.36 6.65
N LYS A 157 -2.36 -0.84 7.43
CA LYS A 157 -0.93 -0.58 7.20
C LYS A 157 -0.39 -1.41 6.06
N ILE A 158 -0.84 -2.65 5.92
CA ILE A 158 -0.50 -3.50 4.76
C ILE A 158 -1.08 -2.90 3.47
N VAL A 159 -2.31 -2.37 3.52
CA VAL A 159 -2.92 -1.66 2.38
C VAL A 159 -2.11 -0.39 2.05
N ALA A 160 -1.75 0.41 3.04
CA ALA A 160 -0.91 1.60 2.84
C ALA A 160 0.48 1.24 2.29
N ALA A 161 1.11 0.19 2.79
CA ALA A 161 2.39 -0.30 2.29
C ALA A 161 2.28 -0.75 0.83
N ARG A 162 1.24 -1.52 0.47
CA ARG A 162 0.96 -1.92 -0.92
C ARG A 162 0.82 -0.72 -1.84
N LEU A 163 0.14 0.31 -1.36
CA LEU A 163 -0.08 1.52 -2.10
C LEU A 163 1.24 2.28 -2.32
N ALA A 164 1.98 2.55 -1.25
CA ALA A 164 3.24 3.27 -1.32
C ALA A 164 4.31 2.53 -2.14
N THR A 165 4.45 1.21 -2.00
CA THR A 165 5.42 0.45 -2.81
C THR A 165 5.07 0.44 -4.29
N ALA A 166 3.79 0.42 -4.64
CA ALA A 166 3.35 0.55 -6.04
C ALA A 166 3.69 1.93 -6.64
N ALA A 167 3.76 2.98 -5.82
CA ALA A 167 4.26 4.31 -6.21
C ALA A 167 5.80 4.40 -6.23
N GLY A 168 6.53 3.32 -5.93
CA GLY A 168 8.00 3.32 -5.86
C GLY A 168 8.56 3.81 -4.53
N VAL A 169 7.73 3.93 -3.49
CA VAL A 169 8.14 4.40 -2.16
C VAL A 169 8.53 3.21 -1.28
N THR A 170 9.70 3.26 -0.66
CA THR A 170 10.09 2.24 0.35
C THR A 170 9.26 2.45 1.61
N THR A 171 8.45 1.47 2.01
CA THR A 171 7.61 1.61 3.22
C THR A 171 8.22 0.90 4.41
N VAL A 172 8.19 1.52 5.58
CA VAL A 172 8.75 0.98 6.81
C VAL A 172 7.71 1.00 7.93
N ILE A 173 7.55 -0.12 8.61
CA ILE A 173 6.81 -0.23 9.87
C ILE A 173 7.81 -0.30 11.01
N THR A 174 7.70 0.61 11.98
CA THR A 174 8.60 0.68 13.15
C THR A 174 7.86 1.21 14.39
N ARG A 175 8.38 0.93 15.58
CA ARG A 175 7.78 1.41 16.84
C ARG A 175 7.80 2.95 16.97
N SER A 176 6.68 3.55 17.37
CA SER A 176 6.52 5.00 17.50
C SER A 176 7.08 5.60 18.77
N SER A 177 7.23 4.82 19.85
CA SER A 177 7.84 5.29 21.10
C SER A 177 9.35 5.53 20.99
N LYS A 178 9.97 5.15 19.86
CA LYS A 178 11.40 5.32 19.57
C LYS A 178 11.60 6.03 18.23
N PRO A 179 11.30 7.33 18.11
CA PRO A 179 11.40 8.06 16.83
C PRO A 179 12.83 8.12 16.26
N GLY A 180 13.86 7.99 17.10
CA GLY A 180 15.26 7.88 16.65
C GLY A 180 15.53 6.68 15.73
N ASN A 181 14.64 5.68 15.72
CA ASN A 181 14.72 4.55 14.79
C ASN A 181 14.70 4.99 13.32
N ILE A 182 14.02 6.08 12.98
CA ILE A 182 13.89 6.54 11.59
C ILE A 182 15.28 6.78 10.98
N ALA A 183 16.12 7.56 11.65
CA ALA A 183 17.46 7.88 11.14
C ALA A 183 18.34 6.63 11.02
N ALA A 184 18.30 5.74 12.03
CA ALA A 184 19.08 4.50 12.02
C ALA A 184 18.65 3.55 10.88
N ILE A 185 17.35 3.40 10.66
CA ILE A 185 16.82 2.55 9.59
C ILE A 185 17.18 3.12 8.21
N VAL A 186 17.07 4.43 7.99
CA VAL A 186 17.46 5.07 6.73
C VAL A 186 18.95 4.86 6.46
N GLN A 187 19.82 5.14 7.46
CA GLN A 187 21.27 4.97 7.32
C GLN A 187 21.64 3.51 6.97
N TYR A 188 21.05 2.55 7.68
CA TYR A 188 21.26 1.13 7.40
C TYR A 188 20.78 0.77 5.98
N ALA A 189 19.57 1.18 5.60
CA ALA A 189 19.00 0.88 4.29
C ALA A 189 19.83 1.45 3.13
N GLU A 190 20.32 2.68 3.26
CA GLU A 190 21.16 3.33 2.25
C GLU A 190 22.57 2.69 2.18
N SER A 191 23.14 2.26 3.31
CA SER A 191 24.41 1.54 3.32
C SER A 191 24.34 0.22 2.55
N GLN A 192 23.23 -0.52 2.68
CA GLN A 192 22.97 -1.76 1.96
C GLN A 192 22.83 -1.51 0.45
N LYS A 193 22.11 -0.45 0.05
CA LYS A 193 21.99 -0.05 -1.36
C LYS A 193 23.35 0.34 -1.95
N ALA A 194 24.19 1.05 -1.20
CA ALA A 194 25.53 1.45 -1.65
C ALA A 194 26.46 0.24 -1.81
N ALA A 195 26.40 -0.73 -0.89
CA ALA A 195 27.14 -1.97 -0.98
C ALA A 195 26.73 -2.78 -2.22
N ALA A 196 25.42 -2.98 -2.43
CA ALA A 196 24.88 -3.70 -3.59
C ALA A 196 25.34 -3.09 -4.93
N ARG A 197 25.26 -1.75 -5.07
CA ARG A 197 25.76 -1.04 -6.28
C ARG A 197 27.25 -1.21 -6.50
N SER A 198 28.04 -1.28 -5.42
CA SER A 198 29.50 -1.46 -5.51
C SER A 198 29.87 -2.87 -5.99
N LEU A 199 29.13 -3.89 -5.53
CA LEU A 199 29.24 -5.29 -5.97
C LEU A 199 28.81 -5.47 -7.43
N GLU A 200 27.73 -4.83 -7.86
CA GLU A 200 27.29 -4.82 -9.27
C GLU A 200 28.33 -4.15 -10.18
N ALA A 201 28.96 -3.07 -9.71
CA ALA A 201 30.00 -2.36 -10.44
C ALA A 201 31.34 -3.14 -10.50
N SER A 202 31.62 -4.03 -9.54
CA SER A 202 32.83 -4.86 -9.54
C SER A 202 32.71 -6.14 -10.37
N GLY A 203 31.52 -6.49 -10.87
CA GLY A 203 31.31 -7.66 -11.74
C GLY A 203 31.40 -9.02 -11.04
N GLU A 204 31.45 -9.05 -9.70
CA GLU A 204 31.48 -10.28 -8.92
C GLU A 204 30.05 -10.74 -8.61
N LEU A 205 29.48 -11.57 -9.49
CA LEU A 205 28.23 -12.28 -9.19
C LEU A 205 28.47 -13.28 -8.04
N PRO A 206 27.59 -13.36 -7.03
CA PRO A 206 27.72 -14.37 -5.99
C PRO A 206 27.45 -15.75 -6.60
N VAL A 207 28.45 -16.64 -6.50
CA VAL A 207 28.29 -18.06 -6.79
C VAL A 207 27.26 -18.62 -5.80
N ARG A 208 26.10 -19.04 -6.33
CA ARG A 208 25.11 -19.82 -5.59
C ARG A 208 25.73 -21.19 -5.28
N VAL A 209 26.27 -21.37 -4.07
CA VAL A 209 26.72 -22.68 -3.59
C VAL A 209 25.48 -23.46 -3.12
N PRO A 210 25.25 -24.70 -3.59
CA PRO A 210 24.12 -25.52 -3.11
C PRO A 210 24.31 -25.85 -1.63
N HIS A 211 23.26 -25.66 -0.82
CA HIS A 211 23.22 -26.11 0.56
C HIS A 211 23.37 -27.64 0.62
N HIS A 212 24.45 -28.11 1.24
CA HIS A 212 24.50 -29.44 1.85
C HIS A 212 24.74 -29.27 3.35
N ASP A 213 23.83 -29.85 4.13
CA ASP A 213 23.89 -29.93 5.59
C ASP A 213 25.24 -30.47 6.07
N THR A 214 25.89 -29.77 6.99
CA THR A 214 26.65 -30.34 8.11
C THR A 214 27.06 -29.23 9.09
N ALA A 215 26.80 -29.46 10.36
CA ALA A 215 27.13 -28.57 11.47
C ALA A 215 28.63 -28.64 11.82
N GLN A 216 29.35 -27.49 11.87
CA GLN A 216 30.46 -27.14 12.79
C GLN A 216 31.14 -25.77 12.41
N PRO A 217 31.98 -25.16 13.30
CA PRO A 217 31.96 -23.73 13.69
C PRO A 217 32.75 -22.76 12.77
N PRO A 218 32.69 -21.42 12.97
CA PRO A 218 33.24 -20.48 12.01
C PRO A 218 34.75 -20.35 12.20
N GLY A 219 35.51 -20.65 11.16
CA GLY A 219 36.96 -20.53 11.18
C GLY A 219 37.54 -20.59 9.79
N THR A 220 37.45 -19.49 9.04
CA THR A 220 38.30 -19.27 7.86
C THR A 220 38.77 -17.83 7.86
N ALA A 221 39.89 -17.61 8.57
CA ALA A 221 40.72 -16.42 8.42
C ALA A 221 41.43 -16.48 7.06
N VAL A 222 41.20 -15.49 6.21
CA VAL A 222 42.05 -15.22 5.06
C VAL A 222 43.27 -14.47 5.59
N LEU A 223 44.43 -15.11 5.57
CA LEU A 223 45.71 -14.48 5.89
C LEU A 223 46.13 -13.58 4.70
N ILE A 224 45.93 -12.28 4.84
CA ILE A 224 46.56 -11.25 3.99
C ILE A 224 47.74 -10.68 4.78
N ASN A 225 48.95 -10.96 4.31
CA ASN A 225 50.17 -10.31 4.79
C ASN A 225 50.13 -8.83 4.40
N GLY A 226 49.91 -7.95 5.38
CA GLY A 226 49.97 -6.51 5.21
C GLY A 226 49.14 -5.80 6.28
N THR A 227 49.82 -5.18 7.23
CA THR A 227 49.25 -4.42 8.35
C THR A 227 48.32 -3.29 7.88
N SER A 228 47.02 -3.59 7.79
CA SER A 228 45.88 -2.68 7.91
C SER A 228 44.61 -3.53 7.80
N THR A 229 44.08 -4.00 8.94
CA THR A 229 42.70 -4.50 8.98
C THR A 229 41.80 -3.31 8.67
N LEU A 230 41.27 -3.26 7.45
CA LEU A 230 40.10 -2.46 7.12
C LEU A 230 38.97 -2.97 8.01
N HIS A 231 38.81 -2.37 9.18
CA HIS A 231 37.54 -2.37 9.87
C HIS A 231 36.59 -1.61 8.94
N LEU A 232 35.93 -2.36 8.05
CA LEU A 232 34.64 -1.93 7.57
C LEU A 232 33.78 -1.85 8.84
N ASP A 233 33.63 -0.64 9.38
CA ASP A 233 32.66 -0.36 10.43
C ASP A 233 31.32 -0.90 9.92
N GLN A 234 30.96 -2.11 10.34
CA GLN A 234 29.65 -2.65 10.04
C GLN A 234 28.69 -1.68 10.70
N PRO A 235 27.78 -1.06 9.92
CA PRO A 235 26.83 -0.13 10.50
C PRO A 235 26.10 -0.86 11.62
N PRO A 236 25.89 -0.21 12.78
CA PRO A 236 25.22 -0.84 13.90
C PRO A 236 23.90 -1.44 13.42
N LEU A 237 23.62 -2.67 13.86
CA LEU A 237 22.40 -3.39 13.47
C LEU A 237 21.19 -2.46 13.67
N PRO A 238 20.32 -2.32 12.65
CA PRO A 238 19.19 -1.41 12.74
C PRO A 238 18.26 -1.90 13.86
N PRO A 239 17.47 -1.00 14.46
CA PRO A 239 16.38 -1.43 15.33
C PRO A 239 15.41 -2.32 14.55
N LEU A 240 14.72 -3.24 15.25
CA LEU A 240 13.73 -4.11 14.64
C LEU A 240 12.65 -3.30 13.91
N HIS A 241 12.40 -3.65 12.65
CA HIS A 241 11.46 -3.00 11.75
C HIS A 241 11.06 -3.96 10.63
N THR A 242 9.98 -3.63 9.92
CA THR A 242 9.65 -4.26 8.63
C THR A 242 9.85 -3.26 7.52
N ARG A 243 10.55 -3.66 6.46
CA ARG A 243 10.74 -2.87 5.25
C ARG A 243 10.07 -3.55 4.06
N PHE A 244 9.15 -2.83 3.44
CA PHE A 244 8.52 -3.18 2.18
C PHE A 244 9.34 -2.54 1.06
N LEU A 245 9.87 -3.38 0.17
CA LEU A 245 10.66 -2.90 -0.96
C LEU A 245 9.73 -2.28 -2.02
N PRO A 246 10.16 -1.19 -2.68
CA PRO A 246 9.37 -0.58 -3.74
C PRO A 246 9.29 -1.51 -4.97
N ASP A 247 8.20 -1.43 -5.73
CA ASP A 247 8.08 -2.15 -7.00
C ASP A 247 9.21 -1.67 -7.95
N PRO A 248 10.00 -2.57 -8.57
CA PRO A 248 11.08 -2.21 -9.49
C PRO A 248 10.59 -1.42 -10.72
N HIS A 249 9.31 -1.52 -11.05
CA HIS A 249 8.68 -0.74 -12.12
C HIS A 249 7.47 0.01 -11.54
N PRO A 250 7.70 1.16 -10.87
CA PRO A 250 6.66 1.88 -10.17
C PRO A 250 5.61 2.42 -11.13
N ILE A 251 4.39 2.51 -10.62
CA ILE A 251 3.24 3.06 -11.33
C ILE A 251 3.43 4.58 -11.42
N ARG A 252 3.38 5.13 -12.64
CA ARG A 252 3.45 6.60 -12.83
C ARG A 252 2.28 7.29 -12.12
N ASP A 253 2.51 8.49 -11.58
CA ASP A 253 1.57 9.29 -10.78
C ASP A 253 0.12 9.29 -11.33
N ARG A 254 -0.05 9.43 -12.66
CA ARG A 254 -1.39 9.39 -13.30
C ARG A 254 -2.10 8.05 -13.13
N TYR A 255 -1.42 6.92 -13.34
CA TYR A 255 -2.02 5.60 -13.22
C TYR A 255 -2.21 5.20 -11.75
N PHE A 256 -1.32 5.67 -10.88
CA PHE A 256 -1.43 5.52 -9.44
C PHE A 256 -2.70 6.21 -8.91
N TRP A 257 -2.91 7.45 -9.33
CA TRP A 257 -4.14 8.21 -9.06
C TRP A 257 -5.40 7.49 -9.57
N LEU A 258 -5.36 6.95 -10.80
CA LEU A 258 -6.50 6.19 -11.35
C LEU A 258 -6.86 4.95 -10.52
N LEU A 259 -5.87 4.18 -10.08
CA LEU A 259 -6.09 2.93 -9.35
C LEU A 259 -6.51 3.17 -7.90
N HIS A 260 -6.00 4.22 -7.27
CA HIS A 260 -6.02 4.32 -5.82
C HIS A 260 -6.58 5.65 -5.28
N GLY A 261 -6.50 6.72 -6.06
CA GLY A 261 -7.06 8.03 -5.70
C GLY A 261 -8.57 8.11 -5.92
N LEU A 262 -9.10 7.39 -6.90
CA LEU A 262 -10.51 7.44 -7.28
C LEU A 262 -11.38 6.42 -6.56
N ALA A 263 -12.55 6.84 -6.09
CA ALA A 263 -13.63 5.93 -5.69
C ALA A 263 -14.41 5.48 -6.94
N PRO A 264 -14.55 4.16 -7.20
CA PRO A 264 -15.30 3.69 -8.35
C PRO A 264 -16.81 3.72 -8.09
N HIS A 265 -17.57 4.31 -9.01
CA HIS A 265 -19.03 4.49 -8.93
C HIS A 265 -19.81 3.41 -9.72
N GLY A 266 -19.09 2.49 -10.36
CA GLY A 266 -19.68 1.35 -11.06
C GLY A 266 -18.62 0.38 -11.58
N THR A 267 -19.05 -0.59 -12.39
CA THR A 267 -18.20 -1.61 -12.99
C THR A 267 -18.53 -1.76 -14.48
N LEU A 268 -17.48 -1.75 -15.31
CA LEU A 268 -17.52 -2.17 -16.70
C LEU A 268 -17.03 -3.61 -16.79
N TYR A 269 -17.87 -4.48 -17.34
CA TYR A 269 -17.48 -5.84 -17.68
C TYR A 269 -17.01 -5.88 -19.13
N ILE A 270 -15.78 -6.32 -19.33
CA ILE A 270 -15.13 -6.39 -20.64
C ILE A 270 -14.79 -7.82 -21.00
N ASP A 271 -14.70 -8.10 -22.30
CA ASP A 271 -14.24 -9.40 -22.77
C ASP A 271 -12.71 -9.53 -22.76
N THR A 272 -12.23 -10.75 -23.00
CA THR A 272 -10.80 -11.07 -23.02
C THR A 272 -10.04 -10.35 -24.14
N GLY A 273 -10.70 -10.04 -25.26
CA GLY A 273 -10.12 -9.29 -26.37
C GLY A 273 -9.87 -7.83 -26.01
N ALA A 274 -10.84 -7.20 -25.34
CA ALA A 274 -10.72 -5.86 -24.79
C ALA A 274 -9.63 -5.80 -23.71
N HIS A 275 -9.57 -6.80 -22.83
CA HIS A 275 -8.51 -6.88 -21.83
C HIS A 275 -7.12 -6.96 -22.46
N ALA A 276 -6.93 -7.83 -23.47
CA ALA A 276 -5.68 -7.95 -24.21
C ALA A 276 -5.30 -6.63 -24.91
N ALA A 277 -6.28 -5.93 -25.49
CA ALA A 277 -6.06 -4.62 -26.10
C ALA A 277 -5.62 -3.56 -25.08
N LEU A 278 -6.26 -3.52 -23.90
CA LEU A 278 -5.87 -2.62 -22.81
C LEU A 278 -4.45 -2.92 -22.30
N ALA A 279 -4.10 -4.21 -22.15
CA ALA A 279 -2.76 -4.65 -21.80
C ALA A 279 -1.72 -4.23 -22.84
N ALA A 280 -2.07 -4.30 -24.13
CA ALA A 280 -1.28 -3.80 -25.27
C ALA A 280 -1.28 -2.27 -25.40
N LYS A 281 -1.79 -1.55 -24.41
CA LYS A 281 -1.86 -0.09 -24.34
C LYS A 281 -2.82 0.57 -25.35
N ALA A 282 -3.92 -0.08 -25.73
CA ALA A 282 -5.03 0.54 -26.45
C ALA A 282 -6.05 1.21 -25.50
N GLY A 283 -6.95 2.04 -26.04
CA GLY A 283 -8.13 2.54 -25.32
C GLY A 283 -9.28 1.53 -25.31
N LEU A 284 -10.24 1.69 -24.41
CA LEU A 284 -11.43 0.85 -24.32
C LEU A 284 -12.47 1.31 -25.35
N LEU A 285 -12.78 0.42 -26.31
CA LEU A 285 -13.81 0.63 -27.32
C LEU A 285 -15.15 0.02 -26.88
N PRO A 286 -16.30 0.53 -27.36
CA PRO A 286 -17.62 0.00 -27.00
C PRO A 286 -17.79 -1.49 -27.34
N VAL A 287 -17.18 -1.95 -28.46
CA VAL A 287 -17.25 -3.34 -28.94
C VAL A 287 -16.74 -4.37 -27.93
N GLY A 288 -15.83 -3.96 -27.05
CA GLY A 288 -15.22 -4.80 -26.03
C GLY A 288 -15.99 -4.87 -24.71
N ILE A 289 -17.07 -4.10 -24.58
CA ILE A 289 -17.89 -4.03 -23.36
C ILE A 289 -19.01 -5.06 -23.46
N VAL A 290 -19.05 -5.95 -22.46
CA VAL A 290 -20.07 -6.99 -22.32
C VAL A 290 -21.26 -6.44 -21.53
N ASP A 291 -21.00 -5.82 -20.38
CA ASP A 291 -22.06 -5.28 -19.52
C ASP A 291 -21.58 -4.12 -18.64
N VAL A 292 -22.53 -3.42 -18.02
CA VAL A 292 -22.31 -2.26 -17.17
C VAL A 292 -23.17 -2.36 -15.90
N ALA A 293 -22.51 -2.37 -14.74
CA ALA A 293 -23.18 -2.31 -13.43
C ALA A 293 -22.96 -0.95 -12.75
N GLY A 294 -23.98 -0.51 -12.01
CA GLY A 294 -23.99 0.79 -11.32
C GLY A 294 -24.56 1.93 -12.17
N THR A 295 -24.64 3.10 -11.55
CA THR A 295 -25.08 4.36 -12.16
C THR A 295 -23.98 5.37 -11.97
N PHE A 296 -23.46 5.88 -13.08
CA PHE A 296 -22.33 6.82 -13.08
C PHE A 296 -22.41 7.75 -14.28
N GLY A 297 -21.87 8.95 -14.11
CA GLY A 297 -21.79 10.00 -15.13
C GLY A 297 -20.56 9.89 -16.03
N GLN A 298 -20.43 10.86 -16.95
CA GLN A 298 -19.20 11.04 -17.71
C GLN A 298 -18.07 11.49 -16.78
N GLN A 299 -16.83 11.12 -17.10
CA GLN A 299 -15.61 11.38 -16.33
C GLN A 299 -15.62 10.81 -14.91
N GLU A 300 -16.52 9.89 -14.58
CA GLU A 300 -16.48 9.17 -13.32
C GLU A 300 -15.60 7.92 -13.42
N CYS A 301 -15.01 7.54 -12.28
CA CYS A 301 -14.21 6.33 -12.19
C CYS A 301 -15.09 5.09 -12.09
N VAL A 302 -14.73 4.06 -12.83
CA VAL A 302 -15.36 2.74 -12.80
C VAL A 302 -14.31 1.64 -12.62
N ARG A 303 -14.72 0.53 -12.02
CA ARG A 303 -13.95 -0.72 -12.05
C ARG A 303 -14.01 -1.31 -13.45
N VAL A 304 -12.92 -1.94 -13.87
CA VAL A 304 -12.84 -2.70 -15.11
C VAL A 304 -12.63 -4.16 -14.72
N SER A 305 -13.60 -5.00 -15.04
CA SER A 305 -13.57 -6.43 -14.72
C SER A 305 -13.65 -7.27 -15.98
N VAL A 306 -12.86 -8.35 -16.05
CA VAL A 306 -12.79 -9.23 -17.21
C VAL A 306 -13.67 -10.45 -17.00
N LEU A 307 -14.48 -10.74 -18.00
CA LEU A 307 -15.23 -11.98 -18.11
C LEU A 307 -14.55 -12.93 -19.10
N GLN A 308 -14.37 -14.19 -18.70
CA GLN A 308 -13.80 -15.24 -19.56
C GLN A 308 -14.74 -15.64 -20.70
N SER A 309 -16.05 -15.48 -20.49
CA SER A 309 -17.09 -15.72 -21.48
C SER A 309 -17.97 -14.48 -21.62
N ARG A 310 -18.54 -14.23 -22.80
CA ARG A 310 -19.53 -13.16 -23.02
C ARG A 310 -20.91 -13.45 -22.42
N ASP A 311 -21.00 -14.47 -21.55
CA ASP A 311 -22.21 -14.84 -20.85
C ASP A 311 -22.48 -13.88 -19.68
N THR A 312 -23.53 -13.07 -19.82
CA THR A 312 -23.94 -12.07 -18.83
C THR A 312 -24.62 -12.68 -17.59
N THR A 313 -24.84 -14.00 -17.55
CA THR A 313 -25.39 -14.67 -16.37
C THR A 313 -24.34 -14.93 -15.28
N LYS A 314 -23.05 -14.77 -15.60
CA LYS A 314 -21.90 -15.06 -14.73
C LYS A 314 -21.07 -13.82 -14.38
N LEU A 315 -21.73 -12.69 -14.13
CA LEU A 315 -21.03 -11.44 -13.75
C LEU A 315 -20.21 -11.58 -12.46
N ASP A 316 -20.62 -12.47 -11.56
CA ASP A 316 -19.96 -12.70 -10.27
C ASP A 316 -18.59 -13.41 -10.41
N GLU A 317 -18.33 -14.07 -11.55
CA GLU A 317 -17.04 -14.70 -11.86
C GLU A 317 -16.01 -13.71 -12.45
N ALA A 318 -16.38 -12.44 -12.62
CA ALA A 318 -15.52 -11.44 -13.24
C ALA A 318 -14.37 -11.00 -12.33
N GLU A 319 -13.16 -11.03 -12.88
CA GLU A 319 -11.95 -10.59 -12.17
C GLU A 319 -11.73 -9.09 -12.37
N GLU A 320 -11.64 -8.30 -11.31
CA GLU A 320 -11.27 -6.87 -11.40
C GLU A 320 -9.81 -6.74 -11.86
N VAL A 321 -9.60 -6.18 -13.05
CA VAL A 321 -8.26 -6.03 -13.65
C VAL A 321 -7.76 -4.59 -13.61
N GLY A 322 -8.61 -3.62 -13.27
CA GLY A 322 -8.19 -2.22 -13.26
C GLY A 322 -9.30 -1.23 -13.01
N ARG A 323 -8.99 0.04 -13.26
CA ARG A 323 -9.91 1.18 -13.15
C ARG A 323 -9.79 2.09 -14.36
N ALA A 324 -10.89 2.76 -14.69
CA ALA A 324 -10.95 3.67 -15.81
C ALA A 324 -11.82 4.89 -15.51
N LEU A 325 -11.50 6.03 -16.12
CA LEU A 325 -12.45 7.14 -16.29
C LEU A 325 -13.17 6.96 -17.61
N VAL A 326 -14.50 7.06 -17.57
CA VAL A 326 -15.34 6.88 -18.75
C VAL A 326 -15.66 8.19 -19.43
N ASN A 327 -15.80 8.18 -20.75
CA ASN A 327 -16.21 9.32 -21.55
C ASN A 327 -17.74 9.44 -21.71
N TYR A 328 -18.47 8.39 -21.33
CA TYR A 328 -19.93 8.27 -21.47
C TYR A 328 -20.55 7.82 -20.15
N SER A 329 -21.78 8.23 -19.87
CA SER A 329 -22.52 7.79 -18.68
C SER A 329 -22.89 6.31 -18.77
N SER A 330 -23.24 5.69 -17.64
CA SER A 330 -23.63 4.27 -17.62
C SER A 330 -24.83 3.97 -18.51
N ALA A 331 -25.80 4.89 -18.62
CA ALA A 331 -26.96 4.76 -19.49
C ALA A 331 -26.57 4.81 -20.99
N GLU A 332 -25.60 5.64 -21.35
CA GLU A 332 -25.08 5.76 -22.71
C GLU A 332 -24.24 4.54 -23.07
N ILE A 333 -23.33 4.12 -22.20
CA ILE A 333 -22.50 2.92 -22.42
C ILE A 333 -23.37 1.68 -22.60
N LYS A 334 -24.45 1.53 -21.82
CA LYS A 334 -25.42 0.43 -21.99
C LYS A 334 -26.05 0.38 -23.39
N ARG A 335 -26.21 1.53 -24.05
CA ARG A 335 -26.76 1.62 -25.41
C ARG A 335 -25.73 1.33 -26.49
N ILE A 336 -24.47 1.74 -26.27
CA ILE A 336 -23.39 1.58 -27.26
C ILE A 336 -22.53 0.33 -27.05
N ARG A 337 -22.75 -0.46 -25.99
CA ARG A 337 -22.00 -1.70 -25.77
C ARG A 337 -22.10 -2.63 -26.99
N GLY A 338 -20.99 -3.24 -27.38
CA GLY A 338 -20.93 -4.15 -28.53
C GLY A 338 -20.95 -3.48 -29.92
N VAL A 339 -21.18 -2.17 -30.02
CA VAL A 339 -21.20 -1.46 -31.31
C VAL A 339 -19.80 -1.02 -31.75
N ARG A 340 -19.64 -0.73 -33.05
CA ARG A 340 -18.41 -0.12 -33.57
C ARG A 340 -18.40 1.38 -33.28
N SER A 341 -17.22 1.98 -33.07
CA SER A 341 -17.12 3.41 -32.73
C SER A 341 -17.76 4.35 -33.75
N SER A 342 -17.75 3.98 -35.04
CA SER A 342 -18.43 4.73 -36.11
C SER A 342 -19.96 4.80 -35.95
N GLN A 343 -20.55 3.91 -35.17
CA GLN A 343 -22.01 3.81 -34.95
C GLN A 343 -22.46 4.54 -33.68
N ILE A 344 -21.54 5.10 -32.88
CA ILE A 344 -21.90 5.81 -31.63
C ILE A 344 -22.82 7.00 -31.93
N ALA A 345 -22.49 7.79 -32.95
CA ALA A 345 -23.27 8.97 -33.33
C ALA A 345 -24.69 8.62 -33.78
N GLU A 346 -24.88 7.46 -34.42
CA GLU A 346 -26.20 6.97 -34.84
C GLU A 346 -27.04 6.55 -33.63
N VAL A 347 -26.43 5.92 -32.63
CA VAL A 347 -27.13 5.39 -31.46
C VAL A 347 -27.45 6.47 -30.42
N LEU A 348 -26.52 7.41 -30.17
CA LEU A 348 -26.65 8.45 -29.14
C LEU A 348 -27.09 9.80 -29.69
N GLY A 349 -26.99 10.03 -31.01
CA GLY A 349 -27.22 11.32 -31.65
C GLY A 349 -26.00 12.25 -31.61
N TYR A 350 -24.92 11.83 -30.96
CA TYR A 350 -23.64 12.55 -30.88
C TYR A 350 -22.51 11.54 -30.61
N ALA A 351 -21.26 11.94 -30.85
CA ALA A 351 -20.09 11.14 -30.50
C ALA A 351 -18.92 12.07 -30.11
N ASP A 352 -18.73 12.27 -28.81
CA ASP A 352 -17.63 13.10 -28.29
C ASP A 352 -16.28 12.37 -28.35
N SER A 353 -16.31 11.04 -28.35
CA SER A 353 -15.12 10.19 -28.47
C SER A 353 -15.44 8.83 -29.09
N GLU A 354 -14.50 8.28 -29.86
CA GLU A 354 -14.58 6.90 -30.33
C GLU A 354 -14.37 5.86 -29.22
N TYR A 355 -13.81 6.30 -28.08
CA TYR A 355 -13.47 5.46 -26.94
C TYR A 355 -14.45 5.66 -25.79
N VAL A 356 -14.83 4.56 -25.15
CA VAL A 356 -15.52 4.61 -23.85
C VAL A 356 -14.56 5.03 -22.75
N ALA A 357 -13.30 4.63 -22.83
CA ALA A 357 -12.23 5.17 -22.00
C ALA A 357 -10.94 5.29 -22.81
N TRP A 358 -10.33 6.48 -22.80
CA TRP A 358 -9.03 6.69 -23.44
C TRP A 358 -7.96 5.81 -22.79
N ARG A 359 -6.94 5.41 -23.54
CA ARG A 359 -5.80 4.63 -23.01
C ARG A 359 -5.20 5.25 -21.75
N GLU A 360 -5.00 6.56 -21.80
CA GLU A 360 -4.42 7.35 -20.71
C GLU A 360 -5.33 7.47 -19.48
N SER A 361 -6.61 7.16 -19.64
CA SER A 361 -7.63 7.14 -18.60
C SER A 361 -7.94 5.74 -18.10
N VAL A 362 -7.17 4.72 -18.52
CA VAL A 362 -7.27 3.33 -18.04
C VAL A 362 -5.97 2.93 -17.35
N ALA A 363 -6.10 2.41 -16.14
CA ALA A 363 -5.02 1.80 -15.38
C ALA A 363 -5.38 0.35 -15.05
N LEU A 364 -4.46 -0.59 -15.31
CA LEU A 364 -4.63 -1.99 -14.95
C LEU A 364 -3.79 -2.30 -13.71
N PHE A 365 -4.30 -3.14 -12.83
CA PHE A 365 -3.47 -3.79 -11.82
C PHE A 365 -2.48 -4.69 -12.56
N LYS A 366 -1.19 -4.61 -12.22
CA LYS A 366 -0.25 -5.61 -12.71
C LYS A 366 -0.71 -6.97 -12.19
N ARG A 367 -1.13 -7.84 -13.08
CA ARG A 367 -1.11 -9.27 -12.82
C ARG A 367 0.31 -9.71 -13.09
N GLU A 368 1.09 -9.95 -12.03
CA GLU A 368 2.33 -10.69 -12.20
C GLU A 368 1.94 -12.05 -12.79
N MET A 369 2.31 -12.27 -14.04
CA MET A 369 2.38 -13.61 -14.58
C MET A 369 3.38 -14.34 -13.69
N SER A 370 2.87 -15.16 -12.76
CA SER A 370 3.63 -16.21 -12.11
C SER A 370 4.50 -16.83 -13.20
N ARG A 371 5.82 -16.70 -13.08
CA ARG A 371 6.74 -17.22 -14.09
C ARG A 371 6.32 -18.65 -14.40
N PRO A 372 6.18 -19.05 -15.67
CA PRO A 372 5.92 -20.45 -15.96
C PRO A 372 7.07 -21.24 -15.32
N VAL A 373 6.72 -22.19 -14.46
CA VAL A 373 7.67 -23.17 -13.93
C VAL A 373 8.33 -23.80 -15.15
N THR A 374 9.59 -23.45 -15.39
CA THR A 374 10.40 -24.11 -16.40
C THR A 374 10.38 -25.60 -16.05
N PRO A 375 9.88 -26.50 -16.91
CA PRO A 375 9.98 -27.91 -16.64
C PRO A 375 11.48 -28.24 -16.64
N SER A 376 12.02 -28.57 -15.47
CA SER A 376 13.38 -29.06 -15.35
C SER A 376 13.45 -30.37 -16.12
N SER A 377 14.12 -30.33 -17.27
CA SER A 377 14.56 -31.50 -18.00
C SER A 377 15.59 -32.26 -17.17
N THR A 378 15.14 -33.26 -16.43
CA THR A 378 15.99 -34.37 -16.02
C THR A 378 15.43 -35.64 -16.61
N GLU A 379 15.88 -35.94 -17.83
CA GLU A 379 15.92 -37.31 -18.32
C GLU A 379 16.83 -38.14 -17.41
N GLY A 380 16.25 -39.13 -16.77
CA GLY A 380 16.93 -40.17 -16.03
C GLY A 380 16.12 -41.45 -16.10
N LYS A 381 16.26 -42.17 -17.22
CA LYS A 381 15.72 -43.52 -17.45
C LYS A 381 15.85 -44.42 -16.21
N ARG A 382 14.74 -45.02 -15.78
CA ARG A 382 14.68 -46.46 -15.51
C ARG A 382 13.26 -46.98 -15.63
N MET A 383 13.07 -47.83 -16.64
CA MET A 383 11.88 -48.64 -16.83
C MET A 383 11.87 -49.79 -15.81
N SER A 384 10.71 -50.07 -15.19
CA SER A 384 10.28 -51.45 -14.95
C SER A 384 8.76 -51.55 -14.97
N MET A 385 8.30 -52.52 -15.74
CA MET A 385 6.92 -52.84 -16.11
C MET A 385 6.24 -53.64 -14.98
N GLY A 386 4.94 -53.42 -14.71
CA GLY A 386 4.22 -54.21 -13.69
C GLY A 386 2.73 -53.91 -13.49
N ARG A 387 1.90 -54.28 -14.47
CA ARG A 387 0.49 -54.75 -14.45
C ARG A 387 -0.48 -54.52 -13.25
N LEU A 388 -1.64 -53.94 -13.62
CA LEU A 388 -3.05 -54.39 -13.46
C LEU A 388 -3.82 -54.41 -12.11
N SER A 389 -5.09 -53.94 -12.23
CA SER A 389 -6.32 -54.21 -11.46
C SER A 389 -6.42 -53.50 -10.10
N GLY A 390 -7.46 -52.76 -9.72
CA GLY A 390 -8.88 -52.80 -10.07
C GLY A 390 -9.67 -53.23 -8.82
N TYR A 391 -10.45 -52.34 -8.19
CA TYR A 391 -11.65 -52.60 -7.34
C TYR A 391 -12.16 -51.25 -6.74
N VAL A 392 -13.29 -50.67 -7.15
CA VAL A 392 -14.71 -50.76 -6.70
C VAL A 392 -15.03 -50.55 -5.21
N ASP A 393 -16.03 -49.68 -5.00
CA ASP A 393 -16.98 -49.48 -3.87
C ASP A 393 -16.44 -48.94 -2.54
N GLY A 394 -17.11 -48.04 -1.80
CA GLY A 394 -18.51 -47.60 -1.76
C GLY A 394 -18.99 -47.60 -0.28
N PHE A 395 -19.95 -46.73 0.07
CA PHE A 395 -20.74 -46.70 1.33
C PHE A 395 -20.04 -46.17 2.61
N HIS A 396 -20.67 -45.48 3.58
CA HIS A 396 -21.99 -44.83 3.77
C HIS A 396 -21.98 -44.02 5.09
N LEU A 397 -22.80 -42.96 5.13
CA LEU A 397 -23.70 -42.45 6.20
C LEU A 397 -23.27 -42.22 7.67
N ASP A 398 -23.57 -40.98 8.07
CA ASP A 398 -24.45 -40.55 9.17
C ASP A 398 -23.96 -40.36 10.63
N SER A 399 -24.11 -39.07 11.01
CA SER A 399 -24.97 -38.57 12.10
C SER A 399 -24.52 -38.75 13.56
N CYS A 400 -24.42 -37.64 14.32
CA CYS A 400 -25.48 -37.19 15.22
C CYS A 400 -24.98 -36.14 16.25
N MET A 401 -25.89 -35.25 16.64
CA MET A 401 -25.79 -34.18 17.63
C MET A 401 -25.37 -34.64 19.04
N LEU A 402 -24.80 -33.73 19.85
CA LEU A 402 -25.33 -33.43 21.20
C LEU A 402 -24.71 -32.17 21.83
N ARG A 403 -25.62 -31.34 22.39
CA ARG A 403 -25.38 -30.12 23.18
C ARG A 403 -24.85 -30.42 24.58
N ARG A 404 -24.16 -29.45 25.22
CA ARG A 404 -24.35 -29.10 26.66
C ARG A 404 -23.62 -27.81 27.08
N PHE A 405 -24.35 -26.93 27.79
CA PHE A 405 -23.88 -25.86 28.70
C PHE A 405 -23.67 -26.44 30.13
N PRO A 406 -22.86 -25.81 31.01
CA PRO A 406 -23.35 -24.93 32.13
C PRO A 406 -22.46 -23.65 32.32
N VAL A 407 -22.87 -22.45 32.79
CA VAL A 407 -23.48 -21.90 34.04
C VAL A 407 -22.44 -21.39 35.10
N PHE A 408 -22.42 -20.04 35.27
CA PHE A 408 -22.17 -19.12 36.42
C PHE A 408 -20.80 -18.93 37.13
N ALA A 409 -20.37 -17.65 37.29
CA ALA A 409 -20.25 -16.93 38.58
C ALA A 409 -19.69 -15.47 38.48
N SER A 410 -20.30 -14.55 39.23
CA SER A 410 -19.96 -13.15 39.59
C SER A 410 -18.79 -13.07 40.62
N ASN A 411 -17.94 -12.04 40.82
CA ASN A 411 -18.10 -10.58 41.06
C ASN A 411 -16.69 -9.86 41.08
N PRO A 412 -16.60 -8.50 41.17
CA PRO A 412 -15.40 -7.64 40.99
C PRO A 412 -14.85 -7.04 42.33
N PRO A 413 -14.12 -5.89 42.44
CA PRO A 413 -13.21 -5.09 41.56
C PRO A 413 -11.83 -4.74 42.23
N SER A 414 -10.84 -4.19 41.49
CA SER A 414 -9.89 -3.19 42.05
C SER A 414 -9.08 -2.42 40.99
N GLY A 415 -8.89 -1.12 41.22
CA GLY A 415 -7.68 -0.38 40.83
C GLY A 415 -7.60 0.25 39.44
N ALA A 416 -8.34 1.34 39.19
CA ALA A 416 -8.10 2.21 38.03
C ALA A 416 -6.91 3.15 38.28
N ALA A 417 -5.82 2.94 37.54
CA ALA A 417 -4.76 3.95 37.36
C ALA A 417 -4.86 4.48 35.91
N THR A 418 -5.47 5.64 35.77
CA THR A 418 -5.70 6.29 34.47
C THR A 418 -4.41 6.96 33.99
N LYS A 419 -3.63 6.28 33.13
CA LYS A 419 -2.61 6.93 32.31
C LYS A 419 -3.29 7.64 31.14
N VAL A 420 -3.24 8.96 31.12
CA VAL A 420 -3.64 9.79 29.98
C VAL A 420 -2.51 9.72 28.94
N THR A 421 -2.75 9.06 27.82
CA THR A 421 -1.84 9.02 26.66
C THR A 421 -2.49 9.70 25.46
N ALA A 422 -1.79 10.70 24.90
CA ALA A 422 -2.21 11.50 23.75
C ALA A 422 -2.28 10.68 22.44
N PRO A 423 -3.14 11.05 21.47
CA PRO A 423 -3.24 10.35 20.19
C PRO A 423 -2.00 10.60 19.33
N ALA A 424 -1.53 9.53 18.68
CA ALA A 424 -0.38 9.51 17.80
C ALA A 424 -0.66 10.27 16.49
N VAL A 425 0.16 11.27 16.18
CA VAL A 425 0.27 11.82 14.83
C VAL A 425 1.61 11.35 14.26
N ARG A 426 1.54 10.66 13.13
CA ARG A 426 2.67 9.98 12.50
C ARG A 426 2.73 10.40 11.05
N MET A 427 3.56 11.38 10.75
CA MET A 427 4.04 11.59 9.39
C MET A 427 5.37 12.36 9.48
N ILE A 428 6.46 11.71 9.10
CA ILE A 428 7.72 12.35 8.77
C ILE A 428 8.10 11.80 7.40
N THR A 429 7.90 12.62 6.37
CA THR A 429 8.38 12.32 5.02
C THR A 429 9.79 12.90 4.91
N ILE A 430 10.80 12.05 4.78
CA ILE A 430 12.19 12.47 4.60
C ILE A 430 12.52 12.36 3.11
N ARG A 431 12.87 13.49 2.49
CA ARG A 431 13.50 13.51 1.16
C ARG A 431 15.01 13.66 1.36
N ALA A 432 15.80 12.70 0.90
CA ALA A 432 17.25 12.82 0.95
C ALA A 432 17.72 13.77 -0.17
N SER A 433 18.11 15.01 0.16
CA SER A 433 18.71 15.91 -0.82
C SER A 433 20.17 15.54 -1.09
N ARG A 434 20.54 15.49 -2.38
CA ARG A 434 21.85 15.08 -2.90
C ARG A 434 22.98 16.11 -2.76
N THR A 435 22.89 17.07 -1.85
CA THR A 435 23.90 18.14 -1.73
C THR A 435 24.55 18.12 -0.35
N GLY A 436 25.85 17.85 -0.36
CA GLY A 436 26.70 17.66 0.81
C GLY A 436 26.61 18.80 1.83
N TRP A 437 26.78 18.40 3.09
CA TRP A 437 26.84 19.31 4.22
C TRP A 437 28.12 20.14 4.14
N SER A 438 27.97 21.45 3.97
CA SER A 438 29.00 22.44 4.29
C SER A 438 28.42 23.38 5.33
N LEU A 439 28.82 23.21 6.59
CA LEU A 439 28.62 24.23 7.61
C LEU A 439 29.39 25.48 7.17
N LYS A 440 28.69 26.50 6.67
CA LYS A 440 29.19 27.87 6.65
C LYS A 440 28.56 28.61 7.82
N SER A 441 29.36 28.85 8.86
CA SER A 441 29.05 29.79 9.92
C SER A 441 29.07 31.21 9.35
N THR A 442 27.90 31.84 9.22
CA THR A 442 27.81 33.27 8.96
C THR A 442 27.56 33.99 10.28
N GLU A 443 28.62 34.62 10.81
CA GLU A 443 28.51 35.66 11.84
C GLU A 443 27.72 36.84 11.28
N ALA A 444 26.53 37.08 11.82
CA ALA A 444 25.77 38.30 11.55
C ALA A 444 26.34 39.43 12.43
N ARG A 445 27.09 40.35 11.79
CA ARG A 445 27.42 41.66 12.38
C ARG A 445 26.14 42.45 12.60
N ARG A 446 25.99 42.95 13.84
CA ARG A 446 25.03 43.98 14.24
C ARG A 446 25.11 45.21 13.31
N ARG A 447 23.97 45.67 12.80
CA ARG A 447 23.55 47.07 12.80
C ARG A 447 22.05 47.14 12.94
#